data_AF-A0A3B4UKB9-F1
#
_entry.id   AF-A0A3B4UKB9-F1
#
_cell.length_a   1.000
_cell.length_b   1.000
_cell.length_c   1.000
_cell.angle_alpha   90.00
_cell.angle_beta   90.00
_cell.angle_gamma   90.00
#
_symmetry.space_group_name_H-M   'P 1'
#
loop_
_entity.id
_entity.type
_entity.pdbx_description
1 polymer ?
#
loop_
_entity_poly.entity_id
_entity_poly.type
_entity_poly.pdbx_seq_one_letter_code
_entity_poly.pdbx_strand_id
1 'polypeptide(L)'
;MWEEAITLCKELAEQYENEIFDYELLSKRLEKQAKFYENIMTILRPKPDYFAVGYYGQGYPPFLKDKVFIHRGKEYERREDFQIHLMSQFPSAVRLNTTTMPGDDIRNSPHQIQCFTVQPVLEIPPRLKNKPVPDQII
;
A
#
# COMPACT_ATOMS: atom_id res chain seq x y z
N MET A 1 -5.33 3.85 -8.05
CA MET A 1 -4.16 4.70 -8.37
C MET A 1 -4.34 5.21 -9.78
N TRP A 2 -4.53 6.51 -9.96
CA TRP A 2 -4.79 7.09 -11.29
C TRP A 2 -3.50 7.24 -12.10
N GLU A 3 -2.37 7.41 -11.42
CA GLU A 3 -1.03 7.50 -12.00
C GLU A 3 -0.67 6.24 -12.78
N GLU A 4 -0.89 5.06 -12.20
CA GLU A 4 -0.67 3.78 -12.87
C GLU A 4 -1.63 3.59 -14.06
N ALA A 5 -2.88 4.03 -13.90
CA ALA A 5 -3.86 3.96 -14.98
C ALA A 5 -3.45 4.87 -16.15
N ILE A 6 -2.83 6.03 -15.88
CA ILE A 6 -2.27 6.93 -16.89
C ILE A 6 -1.11 6.26 -17.62
N THR A 7 -0.22 5.55 -16.91
CA THR A 7 0.90 4.81 -17.54
C THR A 7 0.36 3.81 -18.58
N LEU A 8 -0.61 2.98 -18.19
CA LEU A 8 -1.25 2.04 -19.12
C LEU A 8 -1.99 2.74 -20.28
N CYS A 9 -2.61 3.89 -20.02
CA CYS A 9 -3.25 4.67 -21.09
C CYS A 9 -2.22 5.15 -22.13
N LYS A 10 -0.99 5.50 -21.71
CA LYS A 10 0.08 5.92 -22.63
C LYS A 10 0.57 4.76 -23.48
N GLU A 11 0.79 3.58 -22.87
CA GLU A 11 1.19 2.37 -23.61
C GLU A 11 0.14 2.00 -24.67
N LEU A 12 -1.15 2.03 -24.31
CA LEU A 12 -2.22 1.79 -25.27
C LEU A 12 -2.30 2.87 -26.36
N ALA A 13 -2.08 4.13 -26.01
CA ALA A 13 -2.08 5.22 -26.98
C ALA A 13 -0.96 5.03 -28.03
N GLU A 14 0.23 4.62 -27.60
CA GLU A 14 1.35 4.32 -28.50
C GLU A 14 1.02 3.20 -29.48
N GLN A 15 0.37 2.13 -29.01
CA GLN A 15 -0.09 1.03 -29.88
C GLN A 15 -1.14 1.50 -30.89
N TYR A 16 -2.10 2.30 -30.44
CA TYR A 16 -3.18 2.79 -31.30
C TYR A 16 -2.72 3.82 -32.33
N GLU A 17 -1.70 4.60 -32.01
CA GLU A 17 -1.15 5.61 -32.92
C GLU A 17 -0.16 5.02 -33.92
N ASN A 18 0.75 4.14 -33.48
CA ASN A 18 1.92 3.75 -34.27
C ASN A 18 1.89 2.31 -34.81
N GLU A 19 1.14 1.40 -34.18
CA GLU A 19 1.14 -0.01 -34.56
C GLU A 19 -0.11 -0.40 -35.33
N ILE A 20 -1.30 -0.03 -34.83
CA ILE A 20 -2.59 -0.44 -35.44
C ILE A 20 -3.39 0.70 -36.06
N PHE A 21 -2.97 1.96 -35.86
CA PHE A 21 -3.59 3.16 -36.43
C PHE A 21 -5.11 3.28 -36.15
N ASP A 22 -5.56 2.81 -34.99
CA ASP A 22 -6.96 2.90 -34.54
C ASP A 22 -7.19 4.21 -33.76
N TYR A 23 -7.49 5.27 -34.50
CA TYR A 23 -7.67 6.60 -33.93
C TYR A 23 -8.97 6.78 -33.14
N GLU A 24 -9.98 5.92 -33.36
CA GLU A 24 -11.20 5.96 -32.54
C GLU A 24 -10.89 5.46 -31.11
N LEU A 25 -10.13 4.37 -31.00
CA LEU A 25 -9.66 3.89 -29.71
C LEU A 25 -8.66 4.86 -29.08
N LEU A 26 -7.76 5.47 -29.87
CA LEU A 26 -6.84 6.49 -29.39
C LEU A 26 -7.58 7.68 -28.75
N SER A 27 -8.60 8.22 -29.42
CA SER A 27 -9.42 9.32 -28.89
C SER A 27 -10.01 8.98 -27.52
N LYS A 28 -10.62 7.78 -27.40
CA LYS A 28 -11.19 7.31 -26.14
C LYS A 28 -10.14 7.10 -25.04
N ARG A 29 -8.90 6.73 -25.39
CA ARG A 29 -7.80 6.61 -24.40
C ARG A 29 -7.35 7.96 -23.90
N LEU A 30 -7.18 8.94 -24.78
CA LEU A 30 -6.77 10.29 -24.43
C LEU A 30 -7.79 10.98 -23.53
N GLU A 31 -9.09 10.85 -23.81
CA GLU A 31 -10.16 11.35 -22.94
C GLU A 31 -10.10 10.73 -21.54
N LYS A 32 -9.90 9.41 -21.45
CA LYS A 32 -9.78 8.71 -20.18
C LYS A 32 -8.53 9.14 -19.41
N GLN A 33 -7.42 9.35 -20.11
CA GLN A 33 -6.18 9.87 -19.54
C GLN A 33 -6.36 11.29 -18.98
N ALA A 34 -7.03 12.17 -19.74
CA ALA A 34 -7.36 13.52 -19.29
C ALA A 34 -8.19 13.51 -17.99
N LYS A 35 -9.21 12.64 -17.93
CA LYS A 35 -10.04 12.47 -16.73
C LYS A 35 -9.23 11.99 -15.51
N PHE A 36 -8.23 11.15 -15.70
CA PHE A 36 -7.35 10.74 -14.60
C PHE A 36 -6.46 11.87 -14.11
N TYR A 37 -5.91 12.70 -15.00
CA TYR A 37 -5.17 13.89 -14.57
C TYR A 37 -6.05 14.87 -13.79
N GLU A 38 -7.29 15.10 -14.26
CA GLU A 38 -8.26 15.93 -13.55
C GLU A 38 -8.53 15.38 -12.15
N ASN A 39 -8.86 14.08 -12.05
CA ASN A 39 -9.14 13.43 -10.78
C ASN A 39 -7.97 13.54 -9.78
N ILE A 40 -6.73 13.38 -10.23
CA ILE A 40 -5.51 13.54 -9.38
C ILE A 40 -5.49 14.91 -8.70
N MET A 41 -5.89 15.94 -9.43
CA MET A 41 -5.83 17.33 -8.95
C MET A 41 -7.05 17.74 -8.14
N THR A 42 -8.24 17.21 -8.45
CA THR A 42 -9.51 17.72 -7.92
C THR A 42 -10.16 16.82 -6.87
N ILE A 43 -9.90 15.52 -6.90
CA ILE A 43 -10.50 14.56 -5.96
C ILE A 43 -9.55 14.29 -4.80
N LEU A 44 -10.06 14.46 -3.58
CA LEU A 44 -9.33 14.15 -2.35
C LEU A 44 -8.98 12.66 -2.29
N ARG A 45 -7.70 12.36 -2.05
CA ARG A 45 -7.19 11.00 -1.86
C ARG A 45 -6.63 10.86 -0.44
N PRO A 46 -7.33 10.14 0.46
CA PRO A 46 -6.83 9.93 1.81
C PRO A 46 -5.50 9.19 1.80
N LYS A 47 -4.55 9.68 2.60
CA LYS A 47 -3.28 8.98 2.80
C LYS A 47 -3.55 7.67 3.54
N PRO A 48 -3.08 6.52 3.03
CA PRO A 48 -3.24 5.25 3.73
C PRO A 48 -2.32 5.21 4.94
N ASP A 49 -2.82 4.67 6.05
CA ASP A 49 -1.97 4.27 7.17
C ASP A 49 -1.27 2.95 6.85
N TYR A 50 -0.14 2.70 7.52
CA TYR A 50 0.60 1.45 7.40
C TYR A 50 0.81 0.84 8.79
N PHE A 51 0.67 -0.48 8.87
CA PHE A 51 0.78 -1.24 10.12
C PHE A 51 1.88 -2.28 10.01
N ALA A 52 2.84 -2.25 10.91
CA ALA A 52 3.81 -3.32 11.06
C ALA A 52 3.20 -4.43 11.93
N VAL A 53 3.16 -5.64 11.39
CA VAL A 53 2.63 -6.84 12.06
C VAL A 53 3.74 -7.87 12.21
N GLY A 54 4.17 -8.11 13.44
CA GLY A 54 5.15 -9.14 13.78
C GLY A 54 4.47 -10.40 14.29
N TYR A 55 4.81 -11.55 13.72
CA TYR A 55 4.33 -12.87 14.15
C TYR A 55 5.45 -13.61 14.85
N TYR A 56 5.30 -13.87 16.15
CA TYR A 56 6.33 -14.49 16.98
C TYR A 56 5.78 -15.71 17.71
N GLY A 57 6.64 -16.70 17.97
CA GLY A 57 6.26 -17.95 18.59
C GLY A 57 6.32 -19.15 17.65
N GLN A 58 6.51 -20.33 18.21
CA GLN A 58 6.72 -21.57 17.47
C GLN A 58 5.44 -22.17 16.86
N GLY A 59 4.27 -21.65 17.23
CA GLY A 59 2.98 -22.09 16.70
C GLY A 59 2.68 -21.55 15.30
N TYR A 60 3.38 -20.50 14.84
CA TYR A 60 3.20 -19.98 13.49
C TYR A 60 3.86 -20.85 12.42
N PRO A 61 3.25 -20.98 11.23
CA PRO A 61 3.90 -21.55 10.06
C PRO A 61 5.21 -20.84 9.72
N PRO A 62 6.19 -21.52 9.11
CA PRO A 62 7.51 -20.94 8.78
C PRO A 62 7.47 -19.68 7.92
N PHE A 63 6.40 -19.46 7.15
CA PHE A 63 6.26 -18.27 6.33
C PHE A 63 5.90 -17.02 7.15
N LEU A 64 5.25 -17.17 8.32
CA LEU A 64 4.93 -16.08 9.26
C LEU A 64 5.92 -15.98 10.41
N LYS A 65 6.37 -17.12 10.93
CA LYS A 65 7.17 -17.20 12.16
C LYS A 65 8.41 -16.31 12.09
N ASP A 66 8.57 -15.47 13.12
CA ASP A 66 9.67 -14.52 13.32
C ASP A 66 9.84 -13.52 12.18
N LYS A 67 8.74 -13.17 11.51
CA LYS A 67 8.72 -12.15 10.45
C LYS A 67 7.78 -11.00 10.78
N VAL A 68 8.12 -9.85 10.21
CA VAL A 68 7.32 -8.64 10.26
C VAL A 68 6.83 -8.31 8.86
N PHE A 69 5.53 -8.05 8.73
CA PHE A 69 4.87 -7.65 7.49
C PHE A 69 4.36 -6.23 7.62
N ILE A 70 4.49 -5.45 6.55
CA ILE A 70 3.89 -4.12 6.47
C ILE A 70 2.55 -4.24 5.74
N HIS A 71 1.47 -3.98 6.47
CA HIS A 71 0.12 -3.95 5.93
C HIS A 71 -0.24 -2.52 5.57
N ARG A 72 -0.70 -2.32 4.32
CA ARG A 72 -1.34 -1.07 3.91
C ARG A 72 -2.78 -1.09 4.40
N GLY A 73 -3.14 -0.11 5.23
CA GLY A 73 -4.50 0.08 5.72
C GLY A 73 -5.47 0.42 4.59
N LYS A 74 -6.72 0.02 4.78
CA LYS A 74 -7.84 0.46 3.94
C LYS A 74 -8.13 1.94 4.17
N GLU A 75 -8.99 2.50 3.33
CA GLU A 75 -9.39 3.90 3.45
C GLU A 75 -9.97 4.19 4.84
N TYR A 76 -9.37 5.16 5.55
CA TYR A 76 -9.71 5.54 6.92
C TYR A 76 -9.61 4.43 7.98
N GLU A 77 -8.97 3.30 7.67
CA GLU A 77 -8.79 2.21 8.62
C GLU A 77 -7.80 2.61 9.71
N ARG A 78 -8.25 2.59 10.96
CA ARG A 78 -7.38 2.82 12.12
C ARG A 78 -6.73 1.52 12.54
N ARG A 79 -5.59 1.65 13.22
CA ARG A 79 -4.85 0.49 13.75
C ARG A 79 -5.71 -0.36 14.68
N GLU A 80 -6.55 0.26 15.51
CA GLU A 80 -7.41 -0.46 16.47
C GLU A 80 -8.40 -1.37 15.73
N ASP A 81 -9.03 -0.87 14.68
CA ASP A 81 -9.98 -1.64 13.84
C ASP A 81 -9.25 -2.77 13.09
N PHE A 82 -8.11 -2.44 12.48
CA PHE A 82 -7.25 -3.43 11.82
C PHE A 82 -6.81 -4.54 12.77
N GLN A 83 -6.37 -4.18 13.97
CA GLN A 83 -5.87 -5.13 14.97
C GLN A 83 -7.00 -6.03 15.49
N ILE A 84 -8.22 -5.51 15.66
CA ILE A 84 -9.39 -6.35 16.01
C ILE A 84 -9.63 -7.41 14.92
N HIS A 85 -9.62 -7.00 13.65
CA HIS A 85 -9.77 -7.91 12.52
C HIS A 85 -8.62 -8.92 12.42
N LEU A 86 -7.38 -8.48 12.64
CA LEU A 86 -6.20 -9.34 12.65
C LEU A 86 -6.30 -10.41 13.75
N MET A 87 -6.64 -10.01 14.98
CA MET A 87 -6.74 -10.95 16.11
C MET A 87 -7.89 -11.95 15.95
N SER A 88 -8.98 -11.60 15.25
CA SER A 88 -10.07 -12.55 14.99
C SER A 88 -9.66 -13.67 14.03
N GLN A 89 -8.67 -13.44 13.17
CA GLN A 89 -8.07 -14.47 12.32
C GLN A 89 -7.12 -15.40 13.10
N PHE A 90 -6.62 -14.97 14.25
CA PHE A 90 -5.72 -15.74 15.12
C PHE A 90 -6.23 -15.77 16.57
N PRO A 91 -7.33 -16.50 16.88
CA PRO A 91 -7.96 -16.46 18.20
C PRO A 91 -7.05 -16.92 19.35
N SER A 92 -6.05 -17.77 19.07
CA SER A 92 -5.08 -18.27 20.06
C SER A 92 -3.87 -17.36 20.25
N ALA A 93 -3.76 -16.28 19.47
CA ALA A 93 -2.64 -15.36 19.58
C ALA A 93 -2.81 -14.40 20.75
N VAL A 94 -1.71 -14.12 21.44
CA VAL A 94 -1.65 -13.10 22.48
C VAL A 94 -1.09 -11.81 21.86
N ARG A 95 -1.68 -10.67 22.19
CA ARG A 95 -1.23 -9.37 21.72
C ARG A 95 -0.04 -8.88 22.53
N LEU A 96 1.02 -8.48 21.84
CA LEU A 96 2.15 -7.77 22.41
C LEU A 96 1.86 -6.27 22.46
N ASN A 97 2.15 -5.64 23.60
CA ASN A 97 1.93 -4.19 23.82
C ASN A 97 3.19 -3.35 23.58
N THR A 98 4.29 -3.96 23.15
CA THR A 98 5.55 -3.29 22.84
C THR A 98 5.75 -3.16 21.34
N THR A 99 6.59 -2.23 20.90
CA THR A 99 7.04 -2.09 19.50
C THR A 99 8.47 -2.57 19.28
N THR A 100 9.16 -2.93 20.36
CA THR A 100 10.52 -3.47 20.32
C THR A 100 10.50 -4.92 19.83
N MET A 101 11.61 -5.35 19.23
CA MET A 101 11.80 -6.74 18.84
C MET A 101 11.69 -7.64 20.08
N PRO A 102 10.83 -8.68 20.07
CA PRO A 102 10.68 -9.55 21.22
C PRO A 102 11.94 -10.39 21.47
N GLY A 103 12.18 -10.71 22.75
CA GLY A 103 13.22 -11.64 23.17
C GLY A 103 12.88 -13.10 22.87
N ASP A 104 13.83 -13.98 23.16
CA ASP A 104 13.70 -15.42 22.89
C ASP A 104 12.57 -16.08 23.71
N ASP A 105 12.22 -15.53 24.87
CA ASP A 105 11.09 -15.97 25.68
C ASP A 105 9.75 -15.88 24.90
N ILE A 106 9.53 -14.76 24.22
CA ILE A 106 8.35 -14.53 23.39
C ILE A 106 8.42 -15.33 22.09
N ARG A 107 9.60 -15.40 21.45
CA ARG A 107 9.81 -16.16 20.21
C ARG A 107 9.69 -17.68 20.39
N ASN A 108 9.93 -18.19 21.60
CA ASN A 108 9.75 -19.59 21.94
C ASN A 108 8.34 -19.91 22.49
N SER A 109 7.47 -18.90 22.65
CA SER A 109 6.08 -19.09 23.09
C SER A 109 5.17 -19.64 21.97
N PRO A 110 3.89 -19.97 22.22
CA PRO A 110 3.00 -20.53 21.19
C PRO A 110 2.66 -19.55 20.07
N HIS A 111 1.89 -18.49 20.35
CA HIS A 111 1.41 -17.54 19.34
C HIS A 111 1.35 -16.13 19.93
N GLN A 112 2.13 -15.22 19.37
CA GLN A 112 2.19 -13.81 19.77
C GLN A 112 2.15 -12.91 18.53
N ILE A 113 1.34 -11.85 18.60
CA ILE A 113 1.22 -10.85 17.54
C ILE A 113 1.57 -9.47 18.08
N GLN A 114 2.50 -8.80 17.41
CA GLN A 114 2.82 -7.40 17.59
C GLN A 114 2.18 -6.59 16.47
N CYS A 115 1.53 -5.47 16.78
CA CYS A 115 0.89 -4.62 15.77
C CYS A 115 1.00 -3.13 16.15
N PHE A 116 1.65 -2.33 15.30
CA PHE A 116 1.81 -0.88 15.52
C PHE A 116 1.83 -0.09 14.20
N THR A 117 1.45 1.18 14.26
CA THR A 117 1.45 2.07 13.10
C THR A 117 2.88 2.48 12.76
N VAL A 118 3.21 2.49 11.47
CA VAL A 118 4.47 2.99 10.93
C VAL A 118 4.21 4.12 9.95
N GLN A 119 5.18 5.03 9.81
CA GLN A 119 5.10 6.11 8.84
C GLN A 119 5.77 5.67 7.54
N PRO A 120 5.08 5.77 6.38
CA PRO A 120 5.71 5.49 5.10
C PRO A 120 6.79 6.53 4.82
N VAL A 121 7.92 6.07 4.30
CA VAL A 121 8.98 6.97 3.81
C VAL A 121 8.68 7.28 2.36
N LEU A 122 8.46 8.56 2.05
CA LEU A 122 8.22 9.01 0.69
C LEU A 122 9.52 8.92 -0.13
N GLU A 123 9.49 8.11 -1.17
CA GLU A 123 10.55 8.08 -2.19
C GLU A 123 10.13 8.95 -3.38
N ILE A 124 10.77 10.10 -3.55
CA ILE A 124 10.50 10.99 -4.68
C ILE A 124 11.11 10.39 -5.95
N PRO A 125 10.31 10.07 -6.98
CA PRO A 125 10.83 9.54 -8.23
C PRO A 125 11.88 10.46 -8.86
N PRO A 126 12.95 9.93 -9.49
CA PRO A 126 14.00 10.76 -10.09
C PRO A 126 13.48 11.82 -11.06
N ARG A 127 12.43 11.49 -11.84
CA ARG A 127 11.80 12.41 -12.79
C ARG A 127 11.13 13.63 -12.16
N LEU A 128 10.83 13.57 -10.85
CA LEU A 128 10.17 14.63 -10.07
C LEU A 128 11.15 15.38 -9.16
N LYS A 129 12.35 14.83 -8.95
CA LYS A 129 13.37 15.44 -8.09
C LYS A 129 13.73 16.84 -8.57
N ASN A 130 13.82 17.79 -7.63
CA ASN A 130 14.13 19.21 -7.86
C ASN A 130 13.12 19.98 -8.74
N LYS A 131 11.93 19.43 -8.98
CA LYS A 131 10.86 20.12 -9.69
C LYS A 131 9.83 20.68 -8.71
N PRO A 132 9.15 21.79 -9.04
CA PRO A 132 8.04 22.30 -8.24
C PRO A 132 6.80 21.43 -8.45
N VAL A 133 6.75 20.28 -7.78
CA VAL A 133 5.66 19.31 -7.88
C VAL A 133 4.61 19.60 -6.80
N PRO A 134 3.32 19.76 -7.15
CA PRO A 134 2.25 19.92 -6.17
C PRO A 134 2.11 18.71 -5.25
N ASP A 135 1.74 18.95 -3.98
CA ASP A 135 1.52 17.88 -2.99
C ASP A 135 0.47 16.85 -3.41
N GLN A 136 -0.47 17.23 -4.28
CA GLN A 136 -1.45 16.29 -4.83
C GLN A 136 -0.79 15.20 -5.67
N ILE A 137 0.36 15.46 -6.29
CA ILE A 137 1.04 14.47 -7.15
C ILE A 137 1.98 13.57 -6.32
N ILE A 138 2.28 13.96 -5.08
CA ILE A 138 3.27 13.34 -4.18
C ILE A 138 2.61 12.36 -3.21
#